data_AF-A0AAU1KE62-F1
#
_entry.id   AF-A0AAU1KE62-F1
#
_cell.length_a   1.000
_cell.length_b   1.000
_cell.length_c   1.000
_cell.angle_alpha   90.00
_cell.angle_beta   90.00
_cell.angle_gamma   90.00
#
_symmetry.space_group_name_H-M   'P 1'
#
loop_
_entity.id
_entity.type
_entity.pdbx_description
1 polymer ?
#
loop_
_entity_poly.entity_id
_entity_poly.type
_entity_poly.pdbx_seq_one_letter_code
_entity_poly.pdbx_strand_id
1 'polypeptide(L)'
;MSTLNLSFGSVTVERTEASKPWITAYELTGPRVRGTVEIAPEFHELRVSDSESAWEFLPTAFTVAYGRSTWNRAGASGTLEVCGSRLAEYTVVRPGQTDWHIHVRRVQTGIGDYEAPEGATKRTREIVQALIEMHRRDAQLVHEKAVEFLRSRRNARLTAIEREARDVEIQLRALQGRHAELLMRQSLMSEEWSFETAIGEAAPKVGGTWTLGPAVPAFGTMTA
;
A
#
# COMPACT_ATOMS: atom_id res chain seq x y z
N MET A 1 14.93 19.38 -24.66
CA MET A 1 15.30 18.22 -25.51
C MET A 1 16.77 17.96 -25.29
N SER A 2 17.14 16.74 -24.90
CA SER A 2 18.52 16.31 -24.66
C SER A 2 18.83 15.10 -25.54
N THR A 3 20.10 14.80 -25.79
CA THR A 3 20.51 13.63 -26.59
C THR A 3 21.49 12.79 -25.79
N LEU A 4 21.24 11.49 -25.72
CA LEU A 4 22.15 10.49 -25.16
C LEU A 4 22.91 9.83 -26.31
N ASN A 5 24.24 9.92 -26.28
CA ASN A 5 25.10 9.23 -27.23
C ASN A 5 25.47 7.87 -26.65
N LEU A 6 24.89 6.81 -27.22
CA LEU A 6 25.05 5.43 -26.76
C LEU A 6 25.82 4.62 -27.81
N SER A 7 26.35 3.47 -27.41
CA SER A 7 27.15 2.56 -28.24
C SER A 7 26.42 2.06 -29.50
N PHE A 8 25.09 2.13 -29.50
CA PHE A 8 24.23 1.69 -30.60
C PHE A 8 23.50 2.83 -31.33
N GLY A 9 23.83 4.09 -31.02
CA GLY A 9 23.29 5.28 -31.69
C GLY A 9 22.87 6.40 -30.72
N SER A 10 22.40 7.50 -31.28
CA SER A 10 21.85 8.62 -30.52
C SER A 10 20.39 8.38 -30.15
N VAL A 11 20.06 8.56 -28.86
CA VAL A 11 18.67 8.53 -28.36
C VAL A 11 18.29 9.93 -27.90
N THR A 12 17.22 10.45 -28.47
CA THR A 12 16.61 11.72 -28.04
C THR A 12 15.82 11.49 -26.77
N VAL A 13 15.95 12.42 -25.84
CA VAL A 13 15.29 12.42 -24.53
C VAL A 13 14.54 13.72 -24.34
N GLU A 14 13.24 13.61 -24.09
CA GLU A 14 12.38 14.73 -23.78
C GLU A 14 11.69 14.50 -22.43
N ARG A 15 11.57 15.56 -21.63
CA ARG A 15 10.81 15.51 -20.39
C ARG A 15 9.33 15.66 -20.73
N THR A 16 8.50 14.79 -20.18
CA THR A 16 7.05 14.77 -20.42
C THR A 16 6.27 14.82 -19.11
N GLU A 17 4.95 14.86 -19.22
CA GLU A 17 4.08 14.82 -18.05
C GLU A 17 4.24 13.48 -17.31
N ALA A 18 4.50 13.57 -16.00
CA ALA A 18 4.71 12.41 -15.15
C ALA A 18 3.41 11.95 -14.49
N SER A 19 3.32 10.65 -14.19
CA SER A 19 2.15 10.08 -13.50
C SER A 19 1.88 10.67 -12.11
N LYS A 20 2.91 11.20 -11.44
CA LYS A 20 2.81 11.83 -10.12
C LYS A 20 3.75 13.04 -10.04
N PRO A 21 3.48 14.03 -9.16
CA PRO A 21 4.27 15.25 -9.13
C PRO A 21 5.74 14.99 -8.82
N TRP A 22 6.07 14.10 -7.88
CA TRP A 22 7.45 13.75 -7.52
C TRP A 22 8.15 12.80 -8.50
N ILE A 23 7.51 12.41 -9.60
CA ILE A 23 8.09 11.56 -10.63
C ILE A 23 8.59 12.44 -11.77
N THR A 24 9.70 12.04 -12.38
CA THR A 24 10.18 12.64 -13.62
C THR A 24 9.98 11.65 -14.76
N ALA A 25 9.18 12.01 -15.75
CA ALA A 25 8.97 11.20 -16.94
C ALA A 25 9.88 11.68 -18.08
N TYR A 26 10.47 10.71 -18.76
CA TYR A 26 11.32 10.88 -19.92
C TYR A 26 10.76 10.08 -21.09
N GLU A 27 10.45 10.75 -22.19
CA GLU A 27 10.16 10.12 -23.46
C GLU A 27 11.46 9.92 -24.24
N LEU A 28 11.71 8.68 -24.66
CA LEU A 28 12.90 8.25 -25.36
C LEU A 28 12.53 7.89 -26.79
N THR A 29 13.28 8.45 -27.75
CA THR A 29 13.11 8.15 -29.18
C THR A 29 14.47 7.96 -29.83
N GLY A 30 14.70 6.80 -30.45
CA GLY A 30 15.94 6.52 -31.16
C GLY A 30 15.91 5.21 -31.96
N PRO A 31 17.05 4.80 -32.53
CA PRO A 31 17.13 3.58 -33.33
C PRO A 31 16.74 2.33 -32.54
N ARG A 32 15.57 1.76 -32.84
CA ARG A 32 14.98 0.61 -32.13
C ARG A 32 14.78 0.85 -30.63
N VAL A 33 14.55 2.10 -30.24
CA VAL A 33 14.22 2.50 -28.86
C VAL A 33 13.05 3.48 -28.93
N ARG A 34 11.97 3.17 -28.23
CA ARG A 34 10.83 4.09 -28.10
C ARG A 34 10.09 3.87 -26.79
N GLY A 35 9.57 4.95 -26.22
CA GLY A 35 8.61 4.86 -25.11
C GLY A 35 9.04 5.72 -23.92
N THR A 36 8.40 5.50 -22.79
CA THR A 36 8.59 6.31 -21.59
C THR A 36 9.38 5.58 -20.51
N VAL A 37 10.21 6.33 -19.81
CA VAL A 37 10.89 5.92 -18.57
C VAL A 37 10.54 6.92 -17.49
N GLU A 38 10.08 6.43 -16.35
CA GLU A 38 9.80 7.25 -15.18
C GLU A 38 10.88 7.03 -14.11
N ILE A 39 11.40 8.12 -13.58
CA ILE A 39 12.35 8.12 -12.47
C ILE A 39 11.66 8.71 -11.24
N ALA A 40 11.65 7.96 -10.15
CA ALA A 40 11.12 8.38 -8.87
C ALA A 40 12.22 8.35 -7.78
N PRO A 41 12.21 9.31 -6.84
CA PRO A 41 13.08 9.23 -5.68
C PRO A 41 12.68 8.04 -4.80
N GLU A 42 13.67 7.35 -4.25
CA GLU A 42 13.48 6.23 -3.33
C GLU A 42 14.33 6.44 -2.07
N PHE A 43 13.72 6.14 -0.93
CA PHE A 43 14.32 6.31 0.39
C PHE A 43 14.49 4.91 0.98
N HIS A 44 15.72 4.58 1.36
CA HIS A 44 16.01 3.33 2.00
C HIS A 44 15.55 3.44 3.45
N GLU A 45 14.38 2.88 3.74
CA GLU A 45 13.91 2.80 5.11
C GLU A 45 14.79 1.81 5.87
N LEU A 46 15.78 2.33 6.61
CA LEU A 46 16.42 1.57 7.67
C LEU A 46 15.35 1.25 8.71
N ARG A 47 14.88 0.00 8.77
CA ARG A 47 13.97 -0.42 9.82
C ARG A 47 14.70 -0.33 11.17
N VAL A 48 14.18 0.51 12.05
CA VAL A 48 14.62 0.62 13.45
C VAL A 48 13.93 -0.46 14.28
N SER A 49 12.71 -0.83 13.92
CA SER A 49 11.96 -1.96 14.49
C SER A 49 10.99 -2.56 13.45
N ASP A 50 10.24 -3.60 13.83
CA ASP A 50 9.23 -4.21 12.96
C ASP A 50 8.10 -3.25 12.54
N SER A 51 7.89 -2.18 13.31
CA SER A 51 6.86 -1.15 13.07
C SER A 51 7.42 0.25 12.80
N GLU A 52 8.75 0.44 12.87
CA GLU A 52 9.35 1.76 12.80
C GLU A 52 10.50 1.83 11.77
N SER A 53 10.39 2.78 10.85
CA SER A 53 11.41 3.10 9.86
C SER A 53 12.16 4.36 10.28
N ALA A 54 13.50 4.32 10.26
CA ALA A 54 14.35 5.49 10.40
C ALA A 54 14.02 6.48 9.29
N TRP A 55 13.96 7.75 9.65
CA TRP A 55 13.70 8.82 8.69
C TRP A 55 14.99 9.16 7.94
N GLU A 56 14.93 9.05 6.61
CA GLU A 56 15.94 9.61 5.72
C GLU A 56 15.45 10.95 5.17
N PHE A 57 16.27 11.99 5.30
CA PHE A 57 15.95 13.34 4.84
C PHE A 57 16.15 13.54 3.34
N LEU A 58 16.91 12.66 2.68
CA LEU A 58 17.23 12.73 1.25
C LEU A 58 17.12 11.33 0.62
N PRO A 59 16.72 11.24 -0.66
CA PRO A 59 16.61 9.95 -1.33
C PRO A 59 18.00 9.31 -1.44
N THR A 60 18.11 8.10 -0.93
CA THR A 60 19.31 7.27 -1.00
C THR A 60 19.26 6.31 -2.19
N ALA A 61 18.23 6.37 -3.04
CA ALA A 61 18.12 5.60 -4.26
C ALA A 61 17.17 6.27 -5.28
N PHE A 62 17.12 5.73 -6.49
CA PHE A 62 16.13 6.06 -7.49
C PHE A 62 15.46 4.80 -7.99
N THR A 63 14.13 4.80 -8.04
CA THR A 63 13.39 3.82 -8.82
C THR A 63 13.33 4.29 -10.26
N VAL A 64 13.78 3.45 -11.20
CA VAL A 64 13.68 3.69 -12.65
C VAL A 64 12.75 2.66 -13.26
N ALA A 65 11.55 3.12 -13.63
CA ALA A 65 10.52 2.31 -14.24
C ALA A 65 10.55 2.46 -15.76
N TYR A 66 10.91 1.39 -16.45
CA TYR A 66 10.85 1.30 -17.92
C TYR A 66 9.70 0.38 -18.39
N GLY A 67 9.06 -0.32 -17.47
CA GLY A 67 7.83 -1.09 -17.66
C GLY A 67 6.84 -0.85 -16.52
N ARG A 68 5.75 -1.61 -16.52
CA ARG A 68 4.69 -1.51 -15.49
C ARG A 68 4.76 -2.72 -14.56
N SER A 69 5.15 -2.48 -13.31
CA SER A 69 5.12 -3.49 -12.26
C SER A 69 4.15 -3.10 -11.15
N THR A 70 3.31 -4.05 -10.72
CA THR A 70 2.46 -3.89 -9.54
C THR A 70 3.26 -3.80 -8.24
N TRP A 71 4.51 -4.27 -8.25
CA TRP A 71 5.40 -4.28 -7.08
C TRP A 71 6.22 -2.99 -6.94
N ASN A 72 6.06 -2.03 -7.85
CA ASN A 72 6.76 -0.75 -7.75
C ASN A 72 6.15 0.11 -6.63
N ARG A 73 6.88 0.23 -5.51
CA ARG A 73 6.46 1.03 -4.34
C ARG A 73 6.38 2.54 -4.62
N ALA A 74 7.21 3.07 -5.52
CA ALA A 74 7.12 4.46 -5.94
C ALA A 74 5.87 4.71 -6.81
N GLY A 75 5.30 3.64 -7.37
CA GLY A 75 4.19 3.67 -8.33
C GLY A 75 4.55 4.41 -9.61
N ALA A 76 5.82 4.36 -10.00
CA ALA A 76 6.28 4.78 -11.31
C ALA A 76 6.01 3.68 -12.36
N SER A 77 5.82 4.07 -13.61
CA SER A 77 5.56 3.15 -14.70
C SER A 77 6.20 3.65 -15.99
N GLY A 78 6.75 2.71 -16.76
CA GLY A 78 7.30 3.00 -18.08
C GLY A 78 6.63 2.17 -19.17
N THR A 79 6.95 2.51 -20.41
CA THR A 79 6.47 1.83 -21.62
C THR A 79 7.59 1.54 -22.62
N LEU A 80 8.82 1.48 -22.13
CA LEU A 80 10.01 1.39 -22.96
C LEU A 80 9.99 0.11 -23.82
N GLU A 81 10.24 0.28 -25.10
CA GLU A 81 10.46 -0.76 -26.07
C GLU A 81 11.88 -0.65 -26.61
N VAL A 82 12.63 -1.76 -26.55
CA VAL A 82 14.01 -1.85 -27.03
C VAL A 82 14.14 -3.05 -27.93
N CYS A 83 14.65 -2.85 -29.16
CA CYS A 83 14.84 -3.91 -30.14
C CYS A 83 13.57 -4.74 -30.43
N GLY A 84 12.39 -4.10 -30.43
CA GLY A 84 11.11 -4.78 -30.65
C GLY A 84 10.57 -5.54 -29.42
N SER A 85 11.21 -5.39 -28.26
CA SER A 85 10.75 -5.98 -26.99
C SER A 85 10.25 -4.90 -26.05
N ARG A 86 8.95 -4.94 -25.73
CA ARG A 86 8.37 -4.07 -24.70
C ARG A 86 8.79 -4.55 -23.32
N LEU A 87 9.33 -3.66 -22.50
CA LEU A 87 9.86 -4.02 -21.19
C LEU A 87 8.77 -4.02 -20.12
N ALA A 88 8.90 -4.89 -19.12
CA ALA A 88 7.87 -5.12 -18.10
C ALA A 88 8.23 -4.57 -16.71
N GLU A 89 9.51 -4.39 -16.42
CA GLU A 89 9.99 -4.20 -15.04
C GLU A 89 10.46 -2.77 -14.72
N TYR A 90 11.00 -2.63 -13.51
CA TYR A 90 11.70 -1.46 -13.02
C TYR A 90 13.00 -1.91 -12.36
N THR A 91 13.89 -0.96 -12.10
CA THR A 91 15.10 -1.21 -11.33
C THR A 91 15.28 -0.15 -10.25
N VAL A 92 15.94 -0.50 -9.17
CA VAL A 92 16.30 0.41 -8.08
C VAL A 92 17.79 0.68 -8.16
N VAL A 93 18.16 1.95 -8.20
CA VAL A 93 19.54 2.39 -8.42
C VAL A 93 20.04 3.16 -7.22
N ARG A 94 21.06 2.61 -6.56
CA ARG A 94 21.66 3.19 -5.37
C ARG A 94 22.93 4.00 -5.69
N PRO A 95 23.28 5.02 -4.91
CA PRO A 95 24.59 5.66 -4.92
C PRO A 95 25.68 4.60 -4.71
N GLY A 96 26.73 4.63 -5.54
CA GLY A 96 27.84 3.67 -5.46
C GLY A 96 27.55 2.27 -6.02
N GLN A 97 26.36 2.02 -6.58
CA GLN A 97 26.09 0.78 -7.29
C GLN A 97 26.89 0.76 -8.60
N THR A 98 27.98 -0.01 -8.58
CA THR A 98 28.86 -0.23 -9.74
C THR A 98 28.33 -1.37 -10.62
N ASP A 99 27.69 -2.36 -9.99
CA ASP A 99 27.14 -3.52 -10.67
C ASP A 99 25.67 -3.27 -11.04
N TRP A 100 25.49 -2.87 -12.29
CA TRP A 100 24.19 -2.69 -12.92
C TRP A 100 23.62 -4.03 -13.38
N HIS A 101 23.50 -4.99 -12.46
CA HIS A 101 22.76 -6.24 -12.68
C HIS A 101 21.26 -5.95 -12.73
N ILE A 102 20.85 -5.24 -13.79
CA ILE A 102 19.46 -5.01 -14.13
C ILE A 102 18.98 -6.29 -14.82
N HIS A 103 18.08 -7.01 -14.16
CA HIS A 103 17.27 -8.01 -14.83
C HIS A 103 16.26 -7.26 -15.69
N VAL A 104 16.35 -7.47 -17.00
CA VAL A 104 15.46 -6.84 -17.97
C VAL A 104 14.51 -7.90 -18.48
N ARG A 105 13.24 -7.75 -18.16
CA ARG A 105 12.18 -8.59 -18.69
C ARG A 105 11.33 -7.88 -19.73
N ARG A 106 10.76 -8.67 -20.62
CA ARG A 106 9.83 -8.25 -21.66
C ARG A 106 8.43 -8.76 -21.40
N VAL A 107 7.45 -7.94 -21.79
CA VAL A 107 6.04 -8.30 -21.87
C VAL A 107 5.86 -9.22 -23.07
N GLN A 108 5.28 -10.40 -22.85
CA GLN A 108 4.87 -11.31 -23.93
C GLN A 108 3.43 -11.75 -23.67
N THR A 109 2.63 -11.95 -24.73
CA THR A 109 1.25 -12.42 -24.62
C THR A 109 1.21 -13.82 -23.99
N GLY A 110 0.87 -13.91 -22.70
CA GLY A 110 0.86 -15.16 -21.94
C GLY A 110 0.91 -14.96 -20.41
N ILE A 111 1.16 -16.04 -19.68
CA ILE A 111 1.34 -16.01 -18.21
C ILE A 111 2.82 -15.67 -17.92
N GLY A 112 3.06 -14.46 -17.42
CA GLY A 112 4.35 -14.03 -16.89
C GLY A 112 5.26 -13.28 -17.86
N ASP A 113 6.21 -12.53 -17.29
CA ASP A 113 7.24 -11.80 -18.01
C ASP A 113 8.44 -12.70 -18.29
N TYR A 114 9.03 -12.58 -19.48
CA TYR A 114 10.19 -13.38 -19.92
C TYR A 114 11.47 -12.56 -19.90
N GLU A 115 12.62 -13.22 -19.82
CA GLU A 115 13.91 -12.52 -20.00
C GLU A 115 14.00 -11.87 -21.38
N ALA A 116 14.47 -10.62 -21.40
CA ALA A 116 14.72 -9.92 -22.64
C ALA A 116 15.97 -10.51 -23.33
N PRO A 117 16.01 -10.50 -24.68
CA PRO A 117 17.21 -10.90 -25.41
C PRO A 117 18.44 -10.11 -24.95
N GLU A 118 19.62 -10.74 -24.95
CA GLU A 118 20.86 -10.11 -24.46
C GLU A 118 21.12 -8.73 -25.07
N GLY A 119 20.86 -8.57 -26.37
CA GLY A 119 20.97 -7.29 -27.06
C GLY A 119 20.01 -6.21 -26.54
N ALA A 120 18.79 -6.56 -26.14
CA ALA A 120 17.85 -5.62 -25.52
C ALA A 120 18.31 -5.29 -24.09
N THR A 121 18.72 -6.29 -23.31
CA THR A 121 19.22 -6.12 -21.94
C THR A 121 20.43 -5.18 -21.88
N LYS A 122 21.41 -5.37 -22.77
CA LYS A 122 22.62 -4.52 -22.83
C LYS A 122 22.27 -3.07 -23.17
N ARG A 123 21.39 -2.86 -24.16
CA ARG A 123 20.97 -1.51 -24.57
C ARG A 123 20.13 -0.82 -23.49
N THR A 124 19.19 -1.52 -22.87
CA THR A 124 18.40 -0.98 -21.75
C THR A 124 19.30 -0.54 -20.61
N ARG A 125 20.31 -1.35 -20.25
CA ARG A 125 21.28 -0.98 -19.21
C ARG A 125 21.99 0.34 -19.54
N GLU A 126 22.49 0.47 -20.77
CA GLU A 126 23.18 1.67 -21.21
C GLU A 126 22.28 2.91 -21.22
N ILE A 127 21.03 2.76 -21.67
CA ILE A 127 20.00 3.80 -21.63
C ILE A 127 19.75 4.25 -20.19
N VAL A 128 19.49 3.30 -19.29
CA VAL A 128 19.17 3.59 -17.88
C VAL A 128 20.35 4.28 -17.19
N GLN A 129 21.58 3.82 -17.42
CA GLN A 129 22.79 4.46 -16.90
C GLN A 129 22.90 5.91 -17.35
N ALA A 130 22.86 6.15 -18.67
CA ALA A 130 22.99 7.48 -19.24
C ALA A 130 21.84 8.41 -18.81
N LEU A 131 20.62 7.89 -18.70
CA LEU A 131 19.46 8.65 -18.25
C LEU A 131 19.58 9.06 -16.79
N ILE A 132 20.06 8.17 -15.91
CA ILE A 132 20.27 8.48 -14.50
C ILE A 132 21.40 9.49 -14.32
N GLU A 133 22.49 9.36 -15.05
CA GLU A 133 23.54 10.36 -15.04
C GLU A 133 23.03 11.73 -15.47
N MET A 134 22.24 11.78 -16.55
CA MET A 134 21.60 13.01 -16.99
C MET A 134 20.64 13.57 -15.93
N HIS A 135 19.82 12.72 -15.31
CA HIS A 135 18.90 13.11 -14.24
C HIS A 135 19.64 13.68 -13.03
N ARG A 136 20.74 13.03 -12.60
CA ARG A 136 21.58 13.46 -11.48
C ARG A 136 22.31 14.78 -11.73
N ARG A 137 22.64 15.09 -12.99
CA ARG A 137 23.24 16.39 -13.35
C ARG A 137 22.29 17.56 -13.08
N ASP A 138 20.97 17.32 -13.16
CA ASP A 138 19.95 18.31 -12.82
C ASP A 138 19.64 18.26 -11.31
N ALA A 139 20.61 18.68 -10.50
CA ALA A 139 20.56 18.58 -9.04
C ALA A 139 19.35 19.32 -8.44
N GLN A 140 18.94 20.44 -9.04
CA GLN A 140 17.77 21.19 -8.60
C GLN A 140 16.48 20.40 -8.81
N LEU A 141 16.28 19.83 -10.01
CA LEU A 141 15.11 18.99 -10.28
C LEU A 141 15.05 17.81 -9.32
N VAL A 142 16.17 17.11 -9.14
CA VAL A 142 16.24 15.96 -8.22
C VAL A 142 15.82 16.36 -6.80
N HIS A 143 16.30 17.51 -6.32
CA HIS A 143 15.94 18.04 -5.01
C HIS A 143 14.44 18.39 -4.91
N GLU A 144 13.90 19.09 -5.90
CA GLU A 144 12.48 19.47 -5.94
C GLU A 144 11.58 18.23 -5.89
N LYS A 145 11.88 17.21 -6.71
CA LYS A 145 11.13 15.96 -6.73
C LYS A 145 11.24 15.17 -5.43
N ALA A 146 12.41 15.17 -4.81
CA ALA A 146 12.61 14.58 -3.49
C ALA A 146 11.74 15.27 -2.41
N VAL A 147 11.68 16.60 -2.42
CA VAL A 147 10.85 17.37 -1.48
C VAL A 147 9.36 17.11 -1.69
N GLU A 148 8.91 17.04 -2.95
CA GLU A 148 7.52 16.69 -3.29
C GLU A 148 7.15 15.30 -2.79
N PHE A 149 8.05 14.32 -2.94
CA PHE A 149 7.84 12.97 -2.43
C PHE A 149 7.72 12.95 -0.91
N LEU A 150 8.63 13.63 -0.20
CA LEU A 150 8.61 13.72 1.26
C LEU A 150 7.33 14.39 1.78
N ARG A 151 6.87 15.45 1.11
CA ARG A 151 5.59 16.11 1.44
C ARG A 151 4.42 15.15 1.26
N SER A 152 4.36 14.44 0.13
CA SER A 152 3.30 13.46 -0.12
C SER A 152 3.31 12.35 0.94
N ARG A 153 4.49 11.80 1.25
CA ARG A 153 4.66 10.74 2.25
C ARG A 153 4.28 11.21 3.66
N ARG A 154 4.68 12.42 4.05
CA ARG A 154 4.27 13.03 5.32
C ARG A 154 2.75 13.14 5.42
N ASN A 155 2.10 13.65 4.37
CA ASN A 155 0.66 13.82 4.36
C ASN A 155 -0.06 12.46 4.44
N ALA A 156 0.39 11.45 3.69
CA ALA A 156 -0.17 10.11 3.76
C ALA A 156 -0.08 9.51 5.17
N ARG A 157 1.06 9.69 5.85
CA ARG A 157 1.25 9.23 7.23
C ARG A 157 0.35 9.98 8.22
N LEU A 158 0.22 11.31 8.08
CA LEU A 158 -0.69 12.09 8.92
C LEU A 158 -2.14 11.61 8.76
N THR A 159 -2.60 11.40 7.52
CA THR A 159 -3.95 10.87 7.27
C THR A 159 -4.13 9.46 7.82
N ALA A 160 -3.11 8.61 7.82
CA ALA A 160 -3.16 7.28 8.44
C ALA A 160 -3.31 7.39 9.96
N ILE A 161 -2.47 8.22 10.61
CA ILE A 161 -2.54 8.47 12.06
C ILE A 161 -3.90 9.05 12.45
N GLU A 162 -4.46 9.98 11.68
CA GLU A 162 -5.79 10.54 11.92
C GLU A 162 -6.92 9.52 11.77
N ARG A 163 -6.74 8.47 10.95
CA ARG A 163 -7.70 7.37 10.86
C ARG A 163 -7.59 6.45 12.07
N GLU A 164 -6.36 6.06 12.41
CA GLU A 164 -6.09 5.24 13.60
C GLU A 164 -6.59 5.91 14.88
N ALA A 165 -6.36 7.22 15.04
CA ALA A 165 -6.86 7.99 16.18
C ALA A 165 -8.39 7.96 16.27
N ARG A 166 -9.08 8.11 15.14
CA ARG A 166 -10.55 8.00 15.09
C ARG A 166 -11.05 6.61 15.43
N ASP A 167 -10.38 5.57 14.95
CA ASP A 167 -10.73 4.19 15.26
C ASP A 167 -10.55 3.88 16.75
N VAL A 168 -9.47 4.38 17.37
CA VAL A 168 -9.22 4.27 18.81
C VAL A 168 -10.27 5.03 19.61
N GLU A 169 -10.67 6.23 19.19
CA GLU A 169 -11.75 6.98 19.86
C GLU A 169 -13.09 6.24 19.83
N ILE A 170 -13.43 5.60 18.71
CA ILE A 170 -14.64 4.77 18.59
C ILE A 170 -14.57 3.58 19.55
N GLN A 171 -13.43 2.89 19.61
CA GLN A 171 -13.20 1.78 20.53
C GLN A 171 -13.31 2.21 22.00
N LEU A 172 -12.75 3.37 22.35
CA LEU A 172 -12.81 3.91 23.71
C LEU A 172 -14.26 4.19 24.13
N ARG A 173 -15.07 4.79 23.26
CA ARG A 173 -16.50 5.02 23.53
C ARG A 173 -17.27 3.72 23.72
N ALA A 174 -16.98 2.70 22.90
CA ALA A 174 -17.61 1.38 23.04
C ALA A 174 -17.25 0.72 24.39
N LEU A 175 -15.99 0.84 24.82
CA LEU A 175 -15.55 0.33 26.13
C LEU A 175 -16.22 1.08 27.29
N GLN A 176 -16.30 2.41 27.21
CA GLN A 176 -17.00 3.22 28.22
C GLN A 176 -18.48 2.85 28.32
N GLY A 177 -19.16 2.61 27.18
CA GLY A 177 -20.55 2.12 27.17
C GLY A 177 -20.70 0.76 27.85
N ARG A 178 -19.81 -0.20 27.56
CA ARG A 178 -19.80 -1.52 28.23
C ARG A 178 -19.52 -1.39 29.73
N HIS A 179 -18.62 -0.49 30.12
CA HIS A 179 -18.33 -0.25 31.53
C HIS A 179 -19.54 0.32 32.27
N ALA A 180 -20.25 1.28 31.67
CA ALA A 180 -21.49 1.82 32.23
C ALA A 180 -22.58 0.74 32.36
N GLU A 181 -22.72 -0.16 31.38
CA GLU A 181 -23.63 -1.30 31.46
C GLU A 181 -23.27 -2.26 32.61
N LEU A 182 -21.98 -2.55 32.79
CA LEU A 182 -21.49 -3.37 33.90
C LEU A 182 -21.77 -2.72 35.26
N LEU A 183 -21.57 -1.41 35.39
CA LEU A 183 -21.90 -0.67 36.61
C LEU A 183 -23.41 -0.70 36.89
N MET A 184 -24.28 -0.56 35.88
CA MET A 184 -25.73 -0.71 36.05
C MET A 184 -26.12 -2.13 36.47
N ARG A 185 -25.50 -3.16 35.88
CA ARG A 185 -25.74 -4.55 36.31
C ARG A 185 -25.25 -4.79 37.73
N GLN A 186 -24.09 -4.23 38.08
CA GLN A 186 -23.57 -4.29 39.44
C GLN A 186 -24.48 -3.55 40.42
N SER A 187 -25.01 -2.38 40.06
CA SER A 187 -25.94 -1.63 40.91
C SER A 187 -27.25 -2.39 41.11
N LEU A 188 -27.80 -3.00 40.05
CA LEU A 188 -28.97 -3.88 40.14
C LEU A 188 -28.72 -5.12 41.01
N MET A 189 -27.49 -5.64 41.02
CA MET A 189 -27.10 -6.74 41.91
C MET A 189 -26.84 -6.27 43.35
N SER A 190 -26.49 -4.99 43.55
CA SER A 190 -26.25 -4.40 44.88
C SER A 190 -27.50 -3.82 45.54
N GLU A 191 -28.47 -3.33 44.75
CA GLU A 191 -29.82 -3.00 45.20
C GLU A 191 -30.65 -4.29 45.27
N GLU A 192 -30.40 -5.06 46.34
CA GLU A 192 -31.39 -5.91 47.02
C GLU A 192 -32.37 -6.74 46.15
N TRP A 193 -31.86 -7.58 45.25
CA TRP A 193 -32.48 -8.89 45.06
C TRP A 193 -31.50 -9.97 45.46
N SER A 194 -31.40 -10.19 46.78
CA SER A 194 -30.64 -11.33 47.27
C SER A 194 -31.26 -12.60 46.68
N PHE A 195 -30.42 -13.52 46.23
CA PHE A 195 -30.84 -14.83 45.73
C PHE A 195 -31.80 -15.53 46.73
N GLU A 196 -31.59 -15.30 48.04
CA GLU A 196 -32.45 -15.74 49.13
C GLU A 196 -33.85 -15.10 49.10
N THR A 197 -33.97 -13.83 48.72
CA THR A 197 -35.26 -13.13 48.60
C THR A 197 -36.10 -13.71 47.44
N ALA A 198 -35.45 -14.01 46.30
CA ALA A 198 -36.12 -14.63 45.15
C ALA A 198 -36.56 -16.07 45.43
N ILE A 199 -35.78 -16.83 46.21
CA ILE A 199 -36.17 -18.17 46.69
C ILE A 199 -37.32 -18.08 47.69
N GLY A 200 -37.29 -17.12 48.61
CA GLY A 200 -38.33 -16.90 49.61
C GLY A 200 -39.70 -16.57 49.00
N GLU A 201 -39.75 -15.77 47.92
CA GLU A 201 -41.00 -15.49 47.20
C GLU A 201 -41.51 -16.66 46.36
N ALA A 202 -40.62 -17.49 45.83
CA ALA A 202 -40.98 -18.67 45.03
C ALA A 202 -41.37 -19.90 45.89
N ALA A 203 -41.18 -19.83 47.21
CA ALA A 203 -41.60 -20.90 48.12
C ALA A 203 -43.13 -21.04 48.09
N PRO A 204 -43.68 -22.27 47.95
CA PRO A 204 -45.12 -22.49 47.93
C PRO A 204 -45.75 -22.02 49.24
N LYS A 205 -46.65 -21.02 49.16
CA LYS A 205 -47.41 -20.53 50.32
C LYS A 205 -48.29 -21.66 50.83
N VAL A 206 -47.94 -22.22 51.99
CA VAL A 206 -48.69 -23.30 52.63
C VAL A 206 -50.11 -22.80 52.94
N GLY A 207 -51.11 -23.34 52.24
CA GLY A 207 -52.53 -23.04 52.47
C GLY A 207 -53.40 -22.95 51.22
N GLY A 208 -52.82 -22.92 50.01
CA GLY A 208 -53.60 -22.95 48.76
C GLY A 208 -53.87 -24.38 48.29
N THR A 209 -55.09 -24.88 48.46
CA THR A 209 -55.57 -26.11 47.80
C THR A 209 -55.40 -26.01 46.29
N TRP A 210 -54.59 -26.89 45.72
CA TRP A 210 -54.45 -27.05 44.27
C TRP A 210 -55.74 -27.61 43.69
N THR A 211 -56.53 -26.76 43.02
CA THR A 211 -57.57 -27.23 42.09
C THR A 211 -56.93 -27.49 40.74
N LEU A 212 -56.89 -28.75 40.32
CA LEU A 212 -56.57 -29.11 38.94
C LEU A 212 -57.64 -28.50 38.04
N GLY A 213 -57.25 -27.51 37.24
CA GLY A 213 -58.08 -26.98 36.16
C GLY A 213 -58.40 -28.09 35.13
N PRO A 214 -59.52 -27.98 34.40
CA PRO A 214 -60.02 -29.06 33.55
C PRO A 214 -59.02 -29.44 32.45
N ALA A 215 -59.01 -30.73 32.12
CA ALA A 215 -58.15 -31.34 31.12
C ALA A 215 -58.26 -30.64 29.76
N VAL A 216 -57.11 -30.24 29.22
CA VAL A 216 -56.98 -29.71 27.85
C VAL A 216 -57.24 -30.85 26.85
N PRO A 217 -58.17 -30.71 25.90
CA PRO A 217 -58.44 -31.76 24.91
C PRO A 217 -57.29 -31.87 23.90
N ALA A 218 -57.04 -33.11 23.46
CA ALA A 218 -55.94 -33.45 22.59
C ALA A 218 -56.29 -33.40 21.08
N PHE A 219 -55.29 -33.00 20.29
CA PHE A 219 -55.03 -33.25 18.85
C PHE A 219 -55.74 -32.48 17.73
N GLY A 220 -54.87 -31.95 16.82
CA GLY A 220 -55.07 -31.80 15.36
C GLY A 220 -55.94 -30.62 14.93
N THR A 221 -55.66 -29.86 13.87
CA THR A 221 -55.09 -30.21 12.56
C THR A 221 -54.44 -29.01 11.87
N MET A 222 -53.43 -29.27 11.05
CA MET A 222 -52.95 -28.38 10.01
C MET A 222 -54.07 -28.13 8.99
N THR A 223 -54.22 -26.88 8.55
CA THR A 223 -54.82 -26.57 7.24
C THR A 223 -53.86 -25.68 6.47
N ALA A 224 -53.74 -26.02 5.19
CA ALA A 224 -52.88 -25.45 4.16
C ALA A 224 -53.15 -23.98 3.87
#